data_AF-A0A7H8IZH3-F1
#
_entry.id   AF-A0A7H8IZH3-F1
#
_cell.length_a   1.000
_cell.length_b   1.000
_cell.length_c   1.000
_cell.angle_alpha   90.00
_cell.angle_beta   90.00
_cell.angle_gamma   90.00
#
_symmetry.space_group_name_H-M   'P 1'
#
loop_
_entity.id
_entity.type
_entity.pdbx_description
1 polymer ?
#
loop_
_entity_poly.entity_id
_entity_poly.type
_entity_poly.pdbx_seq_one_letter_code
_entity_poly.pdbx_strand_id
1 'polypeptide(L)'
;MYFAALLARTAEGWEASDTELDDVETLTDLIELARGASKDDDTVLAFLEHEDAWFGVVRVDGEDDPHIYVSDAAAAARTSYGSMLTDELLGRDPDDDLDSLVDLDGTEDGEPDRDDEDADPDAPVPVGPLGDGDILADLGMDEKELKALEGDALESIADMLGCSMEGLEAVR
;
A
#
# COMPACT_ATOMS: atom_id res chain seq x y z
N MET A 1 8.24 -14.56 4.49
CA MET A 1 8.15 -13.87 5.80
C MET A 1 7.77 -12.45 5.49
N TYR A 2 6.79 -11.89 6.20
CA TYR A 2 6.44 -10.49 6.04
C TYR A 2 7.19 -9.65 7.06
N PHE A 3 7.53 -8.46 6.64
CA PHE A 3 8.11 -7.44 7.48
C PHE A 3 7.44 -6.12 7.16
N ALA A 4 7.15 -5.34 8.20
CA ALA A 4 6.63 -4.00 8.06
C ALA A 4 7.35 -3.04 9.02
N ALA A 5 7.55 -1.81 8.53
CA ALA A 5 8.10 -0.73 9.33
C ALA A 5 7.21 0.49 9.21
N LEU A 6 6.98 1.17 10.32
CA LEU A 6 6.29 2.45 10.37
C LEU A 6 7.33 3.55 10.56
N LEU A 7 7.30 4.55 9.68
CA LEU A 7 8.07 5.78 9.83
C LEU A 7 7.07 6.87 10.20
N ALA A 8 7.06 7.30 11.45
CA ALA A 8 6.16 8.32 11.96
C ALA A 8 6.88 9.67 12.03
N ARG A 9 6.25 10.72 11.49
CA ARG A 9 6.73 12.09 11.60
C ARG A 9 6.49 12.62 13.02
N THR A 10 7.48 13.31 13.57
CA THR A 10 7.42 13.93 14.89
C THR A 10 7.98 15.35 14.84
N ALA A 11 7.82 16.11 15.93
CA ALA A 11 8.40 17.44 16.08
C ALA A 11 9.95 17.47 15.99
N GLU A 12 10.62 16.35 16.25
CA GLU A 12 12.08 16.23 16.27
C GLU A 12 12.66 15.59 14.98
N GLY A 13 11.78 15.13 14.07
CA GLY A 13 12.16 14.41 12.85
C GLY A 13 11.31 13.17 12.64
N TRP A 14 11.81 12.22 11.85
CA TRP A 14 11.14 10.93 11.63
C TRP A 14 11.64 9.87 12.61
N GLU A 15 10.71 9.07 13.13
CA GLU A 15 10.94 7.94 14.04
C GLU A 15 10.50 6.65 13.34
N ALA A 16 11.42 5.68 13.20
CA ALA A 16 11.13 4.37 12.64
C ALA A 16 10.79 3.37 13.75
N SER A 17 9.84 2.46 13.50
CA SER A 17 9.48 1.37 14.41
C SER A 17 9.11 0.13 13.60
N ASP A 18 9.52 -1.05 14.07
CA ASP A 18 9.05 -2.32 13.49
C ASP A 18 7.58 -2.54 13.83
N THR A 19 6.87 -3.25 12.97
CA THR A 19 5.51 -3.67 13.25
C THR A 19 5.21 -5.04 12.67
N GLU A 20 4.30 -5.74 13.32
CA GLU A 20 3.80 -7.03 12.88
C GLU A 20 2.46 -6.82 12.16
N LEU A 21 2.28 -7.46 11.01
CA LEU A 21 1.03 -7.39 10.25
C LEU A 21 0.01 -8.47 10.66
N ASP A 22 0.29 -9.28 11.70
CA ASP A 22 -0.57 -10.42 12.09
C ASP A 22 -1.98 -9.96 12.51
N ASP A 23 -2.10 -8.76 13.08
CA ASP A 23 -3.38 -8.12 13.45
C ASP A 23 -4.00 -7.29 12.31
N VAL A 24 -3.40 -7.25 11.12
CA VAL A 24 -3.91 -6.50 9.96
C VAL A 24 -4.64 -7.47 9.02
N GLU A 25 -5.97 -7.31 8.90
CA GLU A 25 -6.79 -8.12 7.99
C GLU A 25 -7.24 -7.32 6.76
N THR A 26 -7.38 -6.01 6.93
CA THR A 26 -7.88 -5.08 5.90
C THR A 26 -7.01 -3.84 5.78
N LEU A 27 -7.20 -3.08 4.70
CA LEU A 27 -6.53 -1.79 4.53
C LEU A 27 -6.90 -0.84 5.68
N THR A 28 -8.14 -0.89 6.15
CA THR A 28 -8.57 -0.08 7.29
C THR A 28 -7.75 -0.38 8.54
N ASP A 29 -7.49 -1.66 8.84
CA ASP A 29 -6.65 -2.05 9.98
C ASP A 29 -5.21 -1.53 9.84
N LEU A 30 -4.65 -1.54 8.63
CA LEU A 30 -3.32 -0.97 8.36
C LEU A 30 -3.30 0.55 8.57
N ILE A 31 -4.34 1.26 8.14
CA ILE A 31 -4.47 2.71 8.36
C ILE A 31 -4.60 3.00 9.85
N GLU A 32 -5.43 2.26 10.59
CA GLU A 32 -5.59 2.44 12.04
C GLU A 32 -4.28 2.15 12.79
N LEU A 33 -3.55 1.12 12.38
CA LEU A 33 -2.22 0.80 12.90
C LEU A 33 -1.24 1.96 12.66
N ALA A 34 -1.19 2.50 11.44
CA ALA A 34 -0.34 3.64 11.11
C ALA A 34 -0.72 4.89 11.93
N ARG A 35 -2.01 5.22 12.02
CA ARG A 35 -2.51 6.35 12.83
C ARG A 35 -2.14 6.19 14.30
N GLY A 36 -2.25 4.98 14.84
CA GLY A 36 -1.88 4.66 16.22
C GLY A 36 -0.39 4.86 16.54
N ALA A 37 0.49 4.82 15.53
CA ALA A 37 1.91 5.11 15.70
C ALA A 37 2.24 6.61 15.73
N SER A 38 1.33 7.47 15.24
CA SER A 38 1.49 8.92 15.27
C SER A 38 1.14 9.48 16.66
N LYS A 39 1.86 10.52 17.09
CA LYS A 39 1.63 11.18 18.40
C LYS A 39 0.70 12.40 18.31
N ASP A 40 0.58 13.00 17.12
CA ASP A 40 -0.11 14.27 16.89
C ASP A 40 -0.89 14.29 15.55
N ASP A 41 -1.36 13.13 15.09
CA ASP A 41 -2.01 12.96 13.76
C ASP A 41 -1.12 13.45 12.59
N ASP A 42 0.20 13.41 12.81
CA ASP A 42 1.24 13.67 11.81
C ASP A 42 1.38 12.50 10.82
N THR A 43 2.02 12.76 9.67
CA THR A 43 2.25 11.79 8.60
C THR A 43 2.94 10.51 9.08
N VAL A 44 2.43 9.35 8.68
CA VAL A 44 3.05 8.04 8.88
C VAL A 44 3.20 7.32 7.55
N LEU A 45 4.36 6.70 7.33
CA LEU A 45 4.62 5.82 6.19
C LEU A 45 4.72 4.38 6.69
N ALA A 46 3.84 3.51 6.23
CA ALA A 46 3.95 2.06 6.40
C ALA A 46 4.68 1.47 5.20
N PHE A 47 5.85 0.89 5.45
CA PHE A 47 6.65 0.17 4.48
C PHE A 47 6.38 -1.33 4.60
N LEU A 48 6.17 -2.01 3.47
CA LEU A 48 5.84 -3.43 3.43
C LEU A 48 6.83 -4.24 2.58
N GLU A 49 7.26 -5.38 3.13
CA GLU A 49 8.23 -6.29 2.54
C GLU A 49 7.79 -7.75 2.66
N HIS A 50 8.09 -8.54 1.62
CA HIS A 50 7.92 -9.98 1.63
C HIS A 50 9.17 -10.68 1.09
N GLU A 51 9.76 -11.57 1.89
CA GLU A 51 10.98 -12.32 1.52
C GLU A 51 12.14 -11.41 1.05
N ASP A 52 12.47 -10.37 1.84
CA ASP A 52 13.54 -9.40 1.55
C ASP A 52 13.30 -8.57 0.27
N ALA A 53 12.07 -8.60 -0.27
CA ALA A 53 11.65 -7.79 -1.40
C ALA A 53 10.52 -6.84 -0.99
N TRP A 54 10.81 -5.54 -1.03
CA TRP A 54 9.80 -4.52 -0.78
C TRP A 54 8.75 -4.52 -1.88
N PHE A 55 7.50 -4.33 -1.49
CA PHE A 55 6.40 -4.35 -2.45
C PHE A 55 5.42 -3.18 -2.31
N GLY A 56 5.38 -2.50 -1.17
CA GLY A 56 4.39 -1.45 -0.95
C GLY A 56 4.82 -0.38 0.04
N VAL A 57 4.30 0.83 -0.18
CA VAL A 57 4.33 1.96 0.76
C VAL A 57 2.92 2.50 0.88
N VAL A 58 2.44 2.64 2.11
CA VAL A 58 1.17 3.30 2.43
C VAL A 58 1.46 4.53 3.27
N ARG A 59 0.99 5.68 2.83
CA ARG A 59 1.13 6.96 3.52
C ARG A 59 -0.20 7.36 4.10
N VAL A 60 -0.19 7.73 5.38
CA VAL A 60 -1.36 8.24 6.09
C VAL A 60 -1.01 9.60 6.66
N ASP A 61 -1.68 10.65 6.19
CA ASP A 61 -1.52 12.02 6.69
C ASP A 61 -2.66 12.34 7.65
N GLY A 62 -2.51 11.96 8.92
CA GLY A 62 -3.53 12.18 9.94
C GLY A 62 -4.85 11.49 9.61
N GLU A 63 -5.92 12.29 9.48
CA GLU A 63 -7.28 11.81 9.18
C GLU A 63 -7.60 11.74 7.67
N ASP A 64 -6.70 12.22 6.80
CA ASP A 64 -6.89 12.15 5.35
C ASP A 64 -6.89 10.70 4.83
N ASP A 65 -7.42 10.52 3.62
CA ASP A 65 -7.41 9.23 2.91
C ASP A 65 -5.96 8.77 2.66
N PRO A 66 -5.68 7.46 2.79
CA PRO A 66 -4.34 6.94 2.59
C PRO A 66 -3.91 7.05 1.12
N HIS A 67 -2.64 7.36 0.92
CA HIS A 67 -1.99 7.22 -0.38
C HIS A 67 -1.26 5.87 -0.42
N ILE A 68 -1.39 5.13 -1.52
CA ILE A 68 -0.83 3.78 -1.65
C ILE A 68 0.03 3.72 -2.90
N TYR A 69 1.23 3.16 -2.77
CA TYR A 69 2.10 2.81 -3.88
C TYR A 69 2.52 1.35 -3.77
N VAL A 70 2.47 0.62 -4.89
CA VAL A 70 2.91 -0.78 -5.01
C VAL A 70 4.00 -0.84 -6.09
N SER A 71 5.14 -1.47 -5.78
CA SER A 71 6.31 -1.49 -6.68
C SER A 71 6.13 -2.41 -7.88
N ASP A 72 5.53 -3.58 -7.68
CA ASP A 72 5.11 -4.52 -8.72
C ASP A 72 3.77 -5.15 -8.34
N ALA A 73 2.68 -4.65 -8.93
CA ALA A 73 1.34 -5.09 -8.61
C ALA A 73 1.11 -6.57 -8.94
N ALA A 74 1.64 -7.07 -10.06
CA ALA A 74 1.48 -8.47 -10.43
C ALA A 74 2.20 -9.43 -9.46
N ALA A 75 3.34 -9.01 -8.90
CA ALA A 75 4.02 -9.76 -7.85
C ALA A 75 3.28 -9.64 -6.50
N ALA A 76 2.90 -8.42 -6.11
CA ALA A 76 2.19 -8.13 -4.86
C ALA A 76 0.85 -8.86 -4.77
N ALA A 77 0.07 -8.90 -5.85
CA ALA A 77 -1.23 -9.58 -5.91
C ALA A 77 -1.18 -11.10 -5.66
N ARG A 78 0.02 -11.70 -5.63
CA ARG A 78 0.22 -13.11 -5.30
C ARG A 78 0.51 -13.35 -3.82
N THR A 79 0.53 -12.28 -3.03
CA THR A 79 0.82 -12.26 -1.60
C THR A 79 -0.41 -11.77 -0.84
N SER A 80 -0.55 -12.14 0.44
CA SER A 80 -1.74 -11.83 1.23
C SER A 80 -1.97 -10.31 1.35
N TYR A 81 -0.97 -9.57 1.83
CA TYR A 81 -1.08 -8.12 2.00
C TYR A 81 -0.93 -7.35 0.68
N GLY A 82 -0.15 -7.86 -0.26
CA GLY A 82 -0.02 -7.22 -1.57
C GLY A 82 -1.32 -7.29 -2.38
N SER A 83 -2.05 -8.41 -2.31
CA SER A 83 -3.38 -8.53 -2.93
C SER A 83 -4.32 -7.46 -2.39
N MET A 84 -4.41 -7.31 -1.07
CA MET A 84 -5.23 -6.28 -0.42
C MET A 84 -4.94 -4.87 -0.95
N LEU A 85 -3.66 -4.48 -1.08
CA LEU A 85 -3.30 -3.16 -1.62
C LEU A 85 -3.65 -3.01 -3.10
N THR A 86 -3.44 -4.06 -3.91
CA THR A 86 -3.78 -4.01 -5.33
C THR A 86 -5.28 -4.04 -5.58
N ASP A 87 -6.04 -4.72 -4.74
CA ASP A 87 -7.51 -4.80 -4.81
C ASP A 87 -8.11 -3.42 -4.61
N GLU A 88 -7.69 -2.73 -3.54
CA GLU A 88 -8.09 -1.34 -3.27
C GLU A 88 -7.74 -0.42 -4.44
N LEU A 89 -6.50 -0.48 -4.93
CA LEU A 89 -6.03 0.38 -6.03
C LEU A 89 -6.76 0.10 -7.35
N LEU A 90 -7.31 -1.10 -7.52
CA LEU A 90 -8.07 -1.51 -8.70
C LEU A 90 -9.58 -1.40 -8.49
N GLY A 91 -10.04 -1.00 -7.30
CA GLY A 91 -11.46 -0.91 -6.95
C GLY A 91 -12.17 -2.26 -7.01
N ARG A 92 -11.46 -3.35 -6.69
CA ARG A 92 -12.04 -4.69 -6.60
C ARG A 92 -12.55 -4.91 -5.19
N ASP A 93 -13.71 -5.52 -5.08
CA ASP A 93 -14.24 -6.03 -3.83
C ASP A 93 -14.12 -7.55 -3.85
N PRO A 94 -13.57 -8.19 -2.80
CA PRO A 94 -13.42 -9.64 -2.73
C PRO A 94 -14.77 -10.38 -2.66
N ASP A 95 -15.87 -9.67 -2.40
CA ASP A 95 -17.24 -10.19 -2.40
C ASP A 95 -17.87 -10.23 -3.82
N ASP A 96 -17.31 -9.53 -4.81
CA ASP A 96 -17.87 -9.41 -6.17
C ASP A 96 -17.72 -10.71 -7.00
N ASP A 97 -16.73 -11.55 -6.66
CA ASP A 97 -16.52 -12.90 -7.23
C ASP A 97 -17.71 -13.87 -7.04
N LEU A 98 -18.60 -13.61 -6.07
CA LEU A 98 -19.74 -14.47 -5.78
C LEU A 98 -20.98 -14.15 -6.64
N ASP A 99 -21.16 -12.89 -7.03
CA ASP A 99 -22.32 -12.45 -7.84
C ASP A 99 -22.11 -12.67 -9.35
N SER A 100 -20.86 -12.78 -9.82
CA SER A 100 -20.55 -13.09 -11.23
C SER A 100 -20.79 -14.57 -11.63
N LEU A 101 -21.07 -15.46 -10.66
CA LEU A 101 -21.39 -16.88 -10.91
C LEU A 101 -22.89 -17.19 -11.06
N VAL A 102 -23.79 -16.20 -10.92
CA VAL A 102 -25.26 -16.42 -10.96
C VAL A 102 -25.95 -16.08 -12.29
N ASP A 103 -25.27 -15.51 -13.29
CA ASP A 103 -25.85 -15.21 -14.62
C ASP A 103 -25.73 -16.37 -15.63
N LEU A 104 -26.26 -17.53 -15.25
CA LEU A 104 -26.42 -18.69 -16.12
C LEU A 104 -27.89 -19.10 -16.31
N ASP A 105 -28.83 -18.14 -16.19
CA ASP A 105 -30.19 -18.29 -16.72
C ASP A 105 -30.45 -17.24 -17.80
N GLY A 106 -30.57 -17.73 -19.04
CA GLY A 106 -30.67 -16.91 -20.23
C GLY A 106 -31.97 -16.13 -20.34
N THR A 107 -31.90 -15.07 -21.15
CA THR A 107 -32.96 -14.12 -21.56
C THR A 107 -33.20 -13.06 -20.47
N GLU A 108 -32.86 -11.78 -20.69
CA GLU A 108 -33.62 -10.87 -21.54
C GLU A 108 -32.87 -9.55 -21.79
N ASP A 109 -33.22 -8.94 -22.93
CA ASP A 109 -32.74 -7.69 -23.52
C ASP A 109 -32.96 -6.48 -22.58
N GLY A 110 -31.90 -5.79 -22.19
CA GLY A 110 -31.99 -4.56 -21.40
C GLY A 110 -30.66 -3.83 -21.33
N GLU A 111 -30.52 -2.73 -22.07
CA GLU A 111 -29.39 -1.80 -21.93
C GLU A 111 -29.42 -1.13 -20.55
N PRO A 112 -28.25 -0.96 -19.90
CA PRO A 112 -28.04 0.20 -19.06
C PRO A 112 -26.86 1.04 -19.57
N ASP A 113 -27.14 2.30 -19.89
CA ASP A 113 -26.22 3.42 -19.71
C ASP A 113 -25.82 3.50 -18.23
N ARG A 114 -24.53 3.30 -17.90
CA ARG A 114 -23.79 4.02 -16.83
C ARG A 114 -22.30 4.08 -17.20
N ASP A 115 -21.77 5.28 -17.37
CA ASP A 115 -20.34 5.61 -17.27
C ASP A 115 -19.93 5.53 -15.78
N ASP A 116 -19.95 4.34 -15.20
CA ASP A 116 -19.10 4.00 -14.07
C ASP A 116 -17.94 3.19 -14.70
N GLU A 117 -16.70 3.53 -14.39
CA GLU A 117 -15.54 2.72 -14.80
C GLU A 117 -15.63 1.40 -14.03
N ASP A 118 -16.48 0.48 -14.52
CA ASP A 118 -16.58 -0.90 -14.05
C ASP A 118 -15.20 -1.53 -14.21
N ALA A 119 -14.43 -1.52 -13.12
CA ALA A 119 -13.19 -2.27 -13.03
C ALA A 119 -13.58 -3.75 -13.13
N ASP A 120 -13.38 -4.33 -14.32
CA ASP A 120 -13.61 -5.75 -14.56
C ASP A 120 -12.83 -6.55 -13.49
N PRO A 121 -13.51 -7.22 -12.54
CA PRO A 121 -12.84 -7.86 -11.41
C PRO A 121 -11.96 -9.03 -11.87
N ASP A 122 -12.28 -9.62 -13.02
CA ASP A 122 -11.51 -10.66 -13.72
C ASP A 122 -10.35 -10.09 -14.56
N ALA A 123 -10.19 -8.78 -14.65
CA ALA A 123 -9.08 -8.20 -15.39
C ALA A 123 -7.73 -8.65 -14.80
N PRO A 124 -6.71 -8.90 -15.63
CA PRO A 124 -5.39 -9.20 -15.13
C PRO A 124 -4.80 -7.99 -14.38
N VAL A 125 -4.21 -8.24 -13.21
CA VAL A 125 -3.43 -7.22 -12.48
C VAL A 125 -2.26 -6.76 -13.36
N PRO A 126 -2.04 -5.44 -13.53
CA PRO A 126 -0.96 -4.93 -14.38
C PRO A 126 0.41 -5.33 -13.84
N VAL A 127 1.37 -5.53 -14.75
CA VAL A 127 2.77 -5.78 -14.39
C VAL A 127 3.47 -4.44 -14.14
N GLY A 128 4.19 -4.35 -13.02
CA GLY A 128 4.93 -3.15 -12.62
C GLY A 128 4.20 -2.26 -11.61
N PRO A 129 4.68 -1.03 -11.42
CA PRO A 129 4.18 -0.15 -10.37
C PRO A 129 2.71 0.23 -10.51
N LEU A 130 2.02 0.36 -9.38
CA LEU A 130 0.61 0.76 -9.30
C LEU A 130 0.39 1.74 -8.14
N GLY A 131 -0.60 2.62 -8.26
CA GLY A 131 -0.95 3.61 -7.25
C GLY A 131 -0.21 4.93 -7.41
N ASP A 132 0.02 5.62 -6.30
CA ASP A 132 0.55 6.97 -6.25
C ASP A 132 2.08 7.01 -6.39
N GLY A 133 2.54 7.28 -7.61
CA GLY A 133 3.98 7.38 -7.92
C GLY A 133 4.68 8.56 -7.25
N ASP A 134 3.93 9.58 -6.84
CA ASP A 134 4.46 10.81 -6.23
C ASP A 134 4.30 10.82 -4.70
N ILE A 135 3.98 9.69 -4.07
CA ILE A 135 3.70 9.54 -2.63
C ILE A 135 4.81 10.09 -1.70
N LEU A 136 6.06 10.15 -2.17
CA LEU A 136 7.22 10.70 -1.44
C LEU A 136 7.77 12.01 -2.05
N ALA A 137 7.11 12.57 -3.07
CA ALA A 137 7.65 13.70 -3.84
C ALA A 137 7.82 14.98 -3.00
N ASP A 138 6.90 15.26 -2.08
CA ASP A 138 7.01 16.38 -1.14
C ASP A 138 8.05 16.13 -0.03
N LEU A 139 8.40 14.87 0.22
CA LEU A 139 9.42 14.47 1.19
C LEU A 139 10.82 14.48 0.60
N GLY A 140 10.93 14.53 -0.74
CA GLY A 140 12.19 14.72 -1.47
C GLY A 140 12.62 13.54 -2.33
N MET A 141 11.76 12.55 -2.56
CA MET A 141 12.01 11.44 -3.49
C MET A 141 10.97 11.47 -4.61
N ASP A 142 11.41 11.69 -5.84
CA ASP A 142 10.51 11.74 -6.99
C ASP A 142 10.11 10.34 -7.48
N GLU A 143 9.05 10.25 -8.29
CA GLU A 143 8.53 8.98 -8.83
C GLU A 143 9.62 8.10 -9.46
N LYS A 144 10.57 8.70 -10.19
CA LYS A 144 11.60 7.95 -10.89
C LYS A 144 12.60 7.35 -9.90
N GLU A 145 12.93 8.07 -8.84
CA GLU A 145 13.76 7.57 -7.75
C GLU A 145 13.06 6.44 -7.00
N LEU A 146 11.78 6.62 -6.67
CA LEU A 146 10.95 5.59 -6.04
C LEU A 146 10.87 4.31 -6.88
N LYS A 147 10.65 4.43 -8.19
CA LYS A 147 10.62 3.30 -9.14
C LYS A 147 11.97 2.61 -9.33
N ALA A 148 13.07 3.28 -8.99
CA ALA A 148 14.42 2.75 -9.09
C ALA A 148 14.89 2.07 -7.79
N LEU A 149 14.09 2.09 -6.71
CA LEU A 149 14.44 1.41 -5.47
C LEU A 149 14.40 -0.11 -5.65
N GLU A 150 15.48 -0.77 -5.24
CA GLU A 150 15.64 -2.22 -5.26
C GLU A 150 16.29 -2.67 -3.94
N GLY A 151 15.93 -3.86 -3.43
CA GLY A 151 16.52 -4.43 -2.22
C GLY A 151 16.23 -3.59 -0.96
N ASP A 152 17.20 -2.79 -0.51
CA ASP A 152 17.14 -2.00 0.72
C ASP A 152 16.37 -0.66 0.54
N ALA A 153 15.13 -0.74 0.07
CA ALA A 153 14.28 0.43 -0.16
C ALA A 153 13.96 1.18 1.14
N LEU A 154 13.74 0.47 2.26
CA LEU A 154 13.48 1.07 3.57
C LEU A 154 14.65 1.97 4.02
N GLU A 155 15.88 1.48 3.90
CA GLU A 155 17.07 2.25 4.29
C GLU A 155 17.22 3.51 3.44
N SER A 156 16.94 3.39 2.13
CA SER A 156 16.99 4.52 1.19
C SER A 156 15.95 5.59 1.51
N ILE A 157 14.71 5.17 1.83
CA ILE A 157 13.63 6.09 2.23
C ILE A 157 13.95 6.73 3.59
N ALA A 158 14.41 5.94 4.57
CA ALA A 158 14.72 6.43 5.90
C ALA A 158 15.88 7.43 5.90
N ASP A 159 16.96 7.18 5.14
CA ASP A 159 18.08 8.11 4.99
C ASP A 159 17.61 9.45 4.40
N MET A 160 16.77 9.39 3.36
CA MET A 160 16.17 10.58 2.73
C MET A 160 15.35 11.41 3.73
N LEU A 161 14.55 10.74 4.57
CA LEU A 161 13.74 11.39 5.60
C LEU A 161 14.56 11.91 6.79
N GLY A 162 15.84 11.54 6.88
CA GLY A 162 16.69 11.85 8.04
C GLY A 162 16.30 11.08 9.29
N CYS A 163 15.69 9.90 9.14
CA CYS A 163 15.46 8.97 10.25
C CYS A 163 16.82 8.60 10.88
N SER A 164 16.90 8.62 12.21
CA SER A 164 18.14 8.23 12.90
C SER A 164 18.43 6.74 12.69
N MET A 165 19.63 6.39 12.21
CA MET A 165 20.05 4.99 11.95
C MET A 165 19.90 4.06 13.17
N GLU A 166 19.94 4.59 14.41
CA GLU A 166 19.70 3.82 15.64
C GLU A 166 18.31 3.16 15.68
N GLY A 167 17.31 3.75 15.00
CA GLY A 167 15.98 3.16 14.86
C GLY A 167 15.92 2.04 13.81
N LEU A 168 16.76 2.08 12.77
CA LEU A 168 16.77 1.06 11.73
C LEU A 168 17.51 -0.23 12.15
N GLU A 169 18.60 -0.11 12.93
CA GLU A 169 19.32 -1.28 13.48
C GLU A 169 18.49 -2.06 14.51
N ALA A 170 17.49 -1.43 15.14
CA ALA A 170 16.56 -2.10 16.05
C ALA A 170 15.49 -2.94 15.31
N VAL A 171 15.36 -2.72 14.01
CA VAL A 171 14.21 -3.11 13.18
C VAL A 171 14.60 -4.16 12.13
N ARG A 172 15.89 -4.49 11.99
CA ARG A 172 16.45 -5.53 11.10
C ARG A 172 17.14 -6.64 11.90
#